data_AF-A0A1G1A5B9-F1
#
_entry.id   AF-A0A1G1A5B9-F1
#
_cell.length_a   1.000
_cell.length_b   1.000
_cell.length_c   1.000
_cell.angle_alpha   90.00
_cell.angle_beta   90.00
_cell.angle_gamma   90.00
#
_symmetry.space_group_name_H-M   'P 1'
#
loop_
_entity.id
_entity.type
_entity.pdbx_description
1 polymer ?
#
loop_
_entity_poly.entity_id
_entity_poly.type
_entity_poly.pdbx_seq_one_letter_code
_entity_poly.pdbx_strand_id
1 'polypeptide(L)'
;MKRVTIVLVLLALTQAVPGALRNYWYPDGSRNGLYWDPSYSATTQYFADGKLEVHFVTQGNYAIPSNSYLQAMLHAFQTWEDVTNMSLGFVRGTNIVTDALPGSEAKFSVGFTDGSGNTQWGGNIGGSVGLSSYSYYLSGRMADTDLCLNDYSAAWSVDGSIGNDVENVTLHEIGHCIGLAHSPDSLAEMSYVGGWFGSGDGWGNGSGNIAGRRVSLDDQMGGTAIYPTASATSQVGRLTGTITVNGTNVHLGHMALYTTNDILVTTTVSQFGKYRFEGLPAGAYGLRAYPCLTNGVPDNLHQKFGTFPTDYESGTSPTHFLSTFSGDVSNLVITAGGTLTQHVAVAAGYPSMRVRYSTCGSLGRSHVFRLRQGSTKRISVAGTNLPVHAGALAELSIRGGGVTTSNLVFGTFAGHREIEFDVNLATNARLGGRPLVIRNTNYPGERYLVFGFVDVFDEPTVTLCLGSNPPVARFVNKQAQGVVMAQFALIVSQQDRARLRSVSIGHVGTGDPAAVDRVIVCRDMNGNGAADGGDLFLATNQFSGSTAVIPWIHTLDAAASSQFLAIYDFSGSASGGKAFSAVVATNQVELAGLNGARRIFVTGGTVTGATVTVNMPATGALFQFQ
;
A
#
# COMPACT_ATOMS: atom_id res chain seq x y z
N MET A 1 -36.09 -5.68 -5.71
CA MET A 1 -35.24 -5.81 -4.50
C MET A 1 -34.86 -4.42 -4.04
N LYS A 2 -34.98 -4.09 -2.75
CA LYS A 2 -34.71 -2.73 -2.25
C LYS A 2 -33.20 -2.47 -2.31
N ARG A 3 -32.76 -1.63 -3.25
CA ARG A 3 -31.44 -1.02 -3.22
C ARG A 3 -31.40 -0.03 -2.05
N VAL A 4 -30.38 -0.12 -1.21
CA VAL A 4 -30.11 0.91 -0.21
C VAL A 4 -29.02 1.78 -0.82
N THR A 5 -29.42 2.88 -1.44
CA THR A 5 -28.47 3.92 -1.84
C THR A 5 -28.18 4.74 -0.60
N ILE A 6 -27.06 4.47 0.07
CA ILE A 6 -26.46 5.48 0.95
C ILE A 6 -25.76 6.45 0.01
N VAL A 7 -26.51 7.44 -0.48
CA VAL A 7 -25.83 8.67 -0.90
C VAL A 7 -25.36 9.28 0.42
N LEU A 8 -24.07 9.22 0.70
CA LEU A 8 -23.44 10.15 1.63
C LEU A 8 -23.54 11.55 0.99
N VAL A 9 -24.75 12.10 0.91
CA VAL A 9 -24.97 13.52 0.60
C VAL A 9 -24.46 14.27 1.81
N LEU A 10 -23.30 14.89 1.62
CA LEU A 10 -22.75 16.01 2.36
C LEU A 10 -23.18 16.14 3.83
N LEU A 11 -22.32 15.66 4.71
CA LEU A 11 -21.81 16.54 5.76
C LEU A 11 -20.29 16.54 5.65
N ALA A 12 -19.76 17.66 5.17
CA ALA A 12 -18.43 18.08 5.55
C ALA A 12 -18.30 17.89 7.07
N LEU A 13 -17.25 17.18 7.50
CA LEU A 13 -16.94 16.83 8.90
C LEU A 13 -17.84 15.74 9.52
N THR A 14 -17.40 14.48 9.47
CA THR A 14 -17.50 13.39 10.50
C THR A 14 -17.17 12.05 9.81
N GLN A 15 -15.93 11.56 9.84
CA GLN A 15 -15.44 10.65 10.89
C GLN A 15 -16.41 9.48 11.18
N ALA A 16 -16.78 8.68 10.18
CA ALA A 16 -17.40 7.36 10.41
C ALA A 16 -16.46 6.29 9.83
N VAL A 17 -15.85 5.48 10.70
CA VAL A 17 -14.59 4.74 10.55
C VAL A 17 -14.80 3.35 11.15
N PRO A 18 -15.14 2.29 10.40
CA PRO A 18 -15.40 0.98 10.99
C PRO A 18 -14.22 0.49 11.82
N GLY A 19 -14.49 -0.15 12.96
CA GLY A 19 -13.46 -0.61 13.91
C GLY A 19 -12.89 -1.97 13.57
N ALA A 20 -13.01 -2.38 12.32
CA ALA A 20 -12.65 -3.70 11.86
C ALA A 20 -12.06 -3.58 10.47
N LEU A 21 -11.32 -4.60 10.04
CA LEU A 21 -10.73 -4.67 8.70
C LEU A 21 -11.74 -4.53 7.54
N ARG A 22 -13.04 -4.78 7.78
CA ARG A 22 -14.08 -4.86 6.74
C ARG A 22 -15.25 -3.93 7.04
N ASN A 23 -15.75 -3.26 6.01
CA ASN A 23 -16.98 -2.47 6.10
C ASN A 23 -18.17 -3.39 6.39
N TYR A 24 -19.12 -2.93 7.20
CA TYR A 24 -20.37 -3.65 7.51
C TYR A 24 -20.14 -5.08 8.05
N TRP A 25 -19.06 -5.29 8.81
CA TRP A 25 -18.71 -6.59 9.39
C TRP A 25 -18.80 -6.56 10.92
N TYR A 26 -19.25 -7.67 11.53
CA TYR A 26 -19.30 -7.80 12.98
C TYR A 26 -18.51 -9.02 13.49
N PRO A 27 -17.78 -8.89 14.62
CA PRO A 27 -16.98 -9.98 15.17
C PRO A 27 -17.76 -11.25 15.50
N ASP A 28 -19.06 -11.13 15.76
CA ASP A 28 -19.93 -12.25 16.08
C ASP A 28 -20.44 -13.03 14.85
N GLY A 29 -20.09 -12.58 13.64
CA GLY A 29 -20.48 -13.20 12.38
C GLY A 29 -21.90 -12.90 11.93
N SER A 30 -22.66 -12.05 12.63
CA SER A 30 -24.00 -11.64 12.18
C SER A 30 -23.96 -10.79 10.90
N ARG A 31 -22.79 -10.22 10.57
CA ARG A 31 -22.52 -9.60 9.27
C ARG A 31 -21.14 -9.98 8.74
N ASN A 32 -21.08 -10.39 7.48
CA ASN A 32 -19.88 -10.91 6.83
C ASN A 32 -19.00 -9.85 6.16
N GLY A 33 -19.44 -8.60 6.18
CA GLY A 33 -18.76 -7.49 5.52
C GLY A 33 -19.20 -7.25 4.08
N LEU A 34 -18.71 -6.15 3.50
CA LEU A 34 -18.96 -5.80 2.11
C LEU A 34 -18.00 -6.53 1.16
N TYR A 35 -18.53 -6.99 0.02
CA TYR A 35 -17.73 -7.66 -1.01
C TYR A 35 -18.35 -7.53 -2.40
N TRP A 36 -17.50 -7.57 -3.42
CA TRP A 36 -17.90 -7.73 -4.80
C TRP A 36 -18.18 -9.20 -5.16
N ASP A 37 -19.28 -9.44 -5.88
CA ASP A 37 -19.69 -10.78 -6.33
C ASP A 37 -19.78 -10.80 -7.87
N PRO A 38 -18.81 -11.38 -8.60
CA PRO A 38 -18.85 -11.42 -10.06
C PRO A 38 -19.94 -12.34 -10.62
N SER A 39 -20.48 -13.25 -9.80
CA SER A 39 -21.54 -14.18 -10.22
C SER A 39 -22.94 -13.56 -10.12
N TYR A 40 -23.06 -12.41 -9.46
CA TYR A 40 -24.34 -11.76 -9.24
C TYR A 40 -24.70 -10.87 -10.44
N SER A 41 -25.81 -11.18 -11.10
CA SER A 41 -26.19 -10.56 -12.39
C SER A 41 -26.35 -9.04 -12.34
N ALA A 42 -26.54 -8.44 -11.16
CA ALA A 42 -26.66 -6.99 -11.01
C ALA A 42 -25.32 -6.27 -10.91
N THR A 43 -24.21 -7.01 -10.79
CA THR A 43 -22.84 -6.49 -10.66
C THR A 43 -21.94 -6.92 -11.80
N THR A 44 -22.35 -7.86 -12.66
CA THR A 44 -21.55 -8.38 -13.80
C THR A 44 -21.02 -7.29 -14.72
N GLN A 45 -21.72 -6.17 -14.85
CA GLN A 45 -21.29 -5.01 -15.65
C GLN A 45 -20.05 -4.27 -15.11
N TYR A 46 -19.68 -4.49 -13.84
CA TYR A 46 -18.45 -3.97 -13.25
C TYR A 46 -17.25 -4.90 -13.49
N PHE A 47 -17.45 -6.02 -14.21
CA PHE A 47 -16.42 -7.01 -14.41
C PHE A 47 -16.14 -7.23 -15.89
N ALA A 48 -14.85 -7.27 -16.23
CA ALA A 48 -14.35 -7.79 -17.49
C ALA A 48 -13.34 -8.89 -17.19
N ASP A 49 -13.54 -10.07 -17.78
CA ASP A 49 -12.73 -11.28 -17.56
C ASP A 49 -12.54 -11.65 -16.08
N GLY A 50 -13.58 -11.45 -15.28
CA GLY A 50 -13.58 -11.76 -13.83
C GLY A 50 -12.82 -10.75 -12.96
N LYS A 51 -12.33 -9.66 -13.53
CA LYS A 51 -11.68 -8.54 -12.83
C LYS A 51 -12.58 -7.32 -12.79
N LEU A 52 -12.48 -6.50 -11.74
CA LEU A 52 -13.20 -5.23 -11.67
C LEU A 52 -12.68 -4.27 -12.74
N GLU A 53 -13.57 -3.82 -13.62
CA GLU A 53 -13.25 -2.87 -14.68
C GLU A 53 -13.28 -1.45 -14.14
N VAL A 54 -12.16 -0.73 -14.28
CA VAL A 54 -11.95 0.63 -13.78
C VAL A 54 -11.86 1.61 -14.93
N HIS A 55 -12.64 2.70 -14.85
CA HIS A 55 -12.67 3.76 -15.85
C HIS A 55 -12.12 5.07 -15.28
N PHE A 56 -11.18 5.68 -15.99
CA PHE A 56 -10.68 7.00 -15.61
C PHE A 56 -11.50 8.10 -16.27
N VAL A 57 -11.93 9.05 -15.46
CA VAL A 57 -12.69 10.20 -15.94
C VAL A 57 -11.75 11.27 -16.46
N THR A 58 -12.00 11.75 -17.68
CA THR A 58 -11.16 12.73 -18.40
C THR A 58 -11.65 14.18 -18.29
N GLN A 59 -12.88 14.39 -17.79
CA GLN A 59 -13.36 15.73 -17.42
C GLN A 59 -12.98 16.04 -15.97
N GLY A 60 -12.52 17.28 -15.75
CA GLY A 60 -12.07 17.77 -14.46
C GLY A 60 -10.89 18.71 -14.65
N ASN A 61 -10.56 19.47 -13.61
CA ASN A 61 -9.26 20.10 -13.52
C ASN A 61 -8.30 19.08 -12.91
N TYR A 62 -7.11 18.98 -13.47
CA TYR A 62 -6.06 18.11 -12.97
C TYR A 62 -4.92 18.98 -12.46
N ALA A 63 -4.64 18.92 -11.16
CA ALA A 63 -3.46 19.55 -10.58
C ALA A 63 -2.14 19.08 -11.24
N ILE A 64 -2.15 17.89 -11.85
CA ILE A 64 -0.99 17.33 -12.59
C ILE A 64 -1.33 17.26 -14.08
N PRO A 65 -0.80 18.19 -14.92
CA PRO A 65 -1.15 18.31 -16.34
C PRO A 65 -0.43 17.29 -17.24
N SER A 66 -0.25 16.05 -16.79
CA SER A 66 0.41 14.98 -17.54
C SER A 66 -0.18 13.61 -17.20
N ASN A 67 -0.03 12.61 -18.08
CA ASN A 67 -0.50 11.24 -17.82
C ASN A 67 0.25 10.50 -16.67
N SER A 68 1.17 11.17 -15.96
CA SER A 68 1.88 10.57 -14.82
C SER A 68 0.97 10.25 -13.64
N TYR A 69 -0.12 11.00 -13.43
CA TYR A 69 -1.11 10.67 -12.40
C TYR A 69 -1.84 9.36 -12.70
N LEU A 70 -2.11 9.06 -13.99
CA LEU A 70 -2.72 7.80 -14.39
C LEU A 70 -1.82 6.62 -14.03
N GLN A 71 -0.51 6.76 -14.24
CA GLN A 71 0.44 5.72 -13.86
C GLN A 71 0.50 5.55 -12.33
N ALA A 72 0.50 6.64 -11.57
CA ALA A 72 0.42 6.60 -10.11
C ALA A 72 -0.86 5.87 -9.62
N MET A 73 -2.02 6.16 -10.22
CA MET A 73 -3.27 5.46 -9.90
C MET A 73 -3.21 3.97 -10.27
N LEU A 74 -2.68 3.63 -11.44
CA LEU A 74 -2.53 2.23 -11.84
C LEU A 74 -1.56 1.45 -10.92
N HIS A 75 -0.50 2.09 -10.43
CA HIS A 75 0.37 1.47 -9.43
C HIS A 75 -0.38 1.12 -8.13
N ALA A 76 -1.32 1.98 -7.70
CA ALA A 76 -2.14 1.73 -6.53
C ALA A 76 -3.04 0.49 -6.72
N PHE A 77 -3.70 0.35 -7.88
CA PHE A 77 -4.46 -0.86 -8.21
C PHE A 77 -3.59 -2.11 -8.20
N GLN A 78 -2.41 -2.04 -8.81
CA GLN A 78 -1.50 -3.19 -8.82
C GLN A 78 -0.99 -3.55 -7.42
N THR A 79 -0.81 -2.59 -6.52
CA THR A 79 -0.42 -2.89 -5.13
C THR A 79 -1.47 -3.75 -4.42
N TRP A 80 -2.76 -3.60 -4.75
CA TRP A 80 -3.82 -4.51 -4.28
C TRP A 80 -3.79 -5.87 -4.99
N GLU A 81 -3.55 -5.92 -6.30
CA GLU A 81 -3.39 -7.21 -7.02
C GLU A 81 -2.15 -8.01 -6.56
N ASP A 82 -1.16 -7.32 -6.01
CA ASP A 82 0.06 -7.95 -5.50
C ASP A 82 -0.09 -8.57 -4.11
N VAL A 83 -1.25 -8.38 -3.45
CA VAL A 83 -1.55 -8.99 -2.17
C VAL A 83 -1.60 -10.50 -2.32
N THR A 84 -0.71 -11.19 -1.61
CA THR A 84 -0.68 -12.65 -1.63
C THR A 84 -1.99 -13.18 -1.06
N ASN A 85 -2.56 -14.21 -1.70
CA ASN A 85 -3.81 -14.87 -1.30
C ASN A 85 -5.10 -14.04 -1.45
N MET A 86 -5.03 -12.86 -2.06
CA MET A 86 -6.20 -12.12 -2.54
C MET A 86 -6.48 -12.48 -4.00
N SER A 87 -7.75 -12.73 -4.35
CA SER A 87 -8.19 -13.17 -5.69
C SER A 87 -8.82 -12.07 -6.54
N LEU A 88 -9.14 -10.93 -5.94
CA LEU A 88 -9.70 -9.80 -6.66
C LEU A 88 -8.61 -9.18 -7.56
N GLY A 89 -8.96 -8.96 -8.82
CA GLY A 89 -8.12 -8.26 -9.79
C GLY A 89 -8.82 -7.06 -10.40
N PHE A 90 -8.05 -6.23 -11.08
CA PHE A 90 -8.53 -5.04 -11.77
C PHE A 90 -8.12 -5.06 -13.25
N VAL A 91 -8.96 -4.47 -14.08
CA VAL A 91 -8.69 -4.27 -15.50
C VAL A 91 -9.06 -2.86 -15.89
N ARG A 92 -8.25 -2.24 -16.75
CA ARG A 92 -8.50 -0.87 -17.22
C ARG A 92 -9.54 -0.90 -18.34
N GLY A 93 -10.67 -0.25 -18.12
CA GLY A 93 -11.65 0.05 -19.16
C GLY A 93 -11.28 1.29 -19.98
N THR A 94 -12.11 1.62 -20.97
CA THR A 94 -11.95 2.87 -21.73
C THR A 94 -12.20 4.07 -20.83
N ASN A 95 -11.39 5.14 -21.01
CA ASN A 95 -11.64 6.42 -20.34
C ASN A 95 -13.07 6.91 -20.63
N ILE A 96 -13.68 7.57 -19.66
CA ILE A 96 -15.01 8.18 -19.78
C ILE A 96 -14.90 9.69 -19.61
N VAL A 97 -15.83 10.44 -20.21
CA VAL A 97 -15.79 11.90 -20.13
C VAL A 97 -16.25 12.36 -18.76
N THR A 98 -17.39 11.88 -18.27
CA THR A 98 -17.96 12.21 -16.96
C THR A 98 -18.70 10.99 -16.43
N ASP A 99 -18.97 10.99 -15.12
CA ASP A 99 -19.88 10.04 -14.47
C ASP A 99 -21.02 10.82 -13.83
N ALA A 100 -22.05 11.12 -14.63
CA ALA A 100 -22.96 12.23 -14.34
C ALA A 100 -23.95 11.99 -13.19
N LEU A 101 -24.14 10.75 -12.68
CA LEU A 101 -24.95 10.48 -11.49
C LEU A 101 -24.55 9.13 -10.85
N PRO A 102 -24.52 9.01 -9.50
CA PRO A 102 -24.24 7.76 -8.82
C PRO A 102 -25.28 6.71 -9.24
N GLY A 103 -24.83 5.56 -9.74
CA GLY A 103 -25.68 4.46 -10.17
C GLY A 103 -26.45 4.65 -11.49
N SER A 104 -26.13 5.68 -12.30
CA SER A 104 -26.75 5.87 -13.63
C SER A 104 -25.93 5.27 -14.77
N GLU A 105 -24.60 5.30 -14.67
CA GLU A 105 -23.69 4.57 -15.53
C GLU A 105 -22.95 3.56 -14.65
N ALA A 106 -23.25 2.28 -14.81
CA ALA A 106 -22.73 1.26 -13.92
C ALA A 106 -21.26 0.94 -14.20
N LYS A 107 -20.37 1.80 -13.71
CA LYS A 107 -18.93 1.72 -13.93
C LYS A 107 -18.24 2.09 -12.63
N PHE A 108 -17.12 1.44 -12.33
CA PHE A 108 -16.24 1.94 -11.29
C PHE A 108 -15.40 3.08 -11.88
N SER A 109 -15.73 4.33 -11.50
CA SER A 109 -15.04 5.51 -12.01
C SER A 109 -13.98 6.06 -11.04
N VAL A 110 -12.91 6.61 -11.61
CA VAL A 110 -11.83 7.28 -10.88
C VAL A 110 -11.57 8.64 -11.50
N GLY A 111 -11.63 9.70 -10.69
CA GLY A 111 -11.52 11.07 -11.18
C GLY A 111 -11.08 12.09 -10.14
N PHE A 112 -11.18 13.37 -10.51
CA PHE A 112 -10.87 14.52 -9.68
C PHE A 112 -12.11 15.40 -9.50
N THR A 113 -12.17 16.13 -8.39
CA THR A 113 -13.20 17.14 -8.18
C THR A 113 -13.05 18.30 -9.15
N ASP A 114 -14.10 19.12 -9.29
CA ASP A 114 -13.95 20.45 -9.89
C ASP A 114 -13.18 21.42 -8.98
N GLY A 115 -12.93 22.63 -9.48
CA GLY A 115 -12.30 23.73 -8.73
C GLY A 115 -13.17 24.33 -7.62
N SER A 116 -14.25 23.68 -7.21
CA SER A 116 -15.05 23.99 -6.02
C SER A 116 -15.15 22.79 -5.06
N GLY A 117 -14.46 21.69 -5.35
CA GLY A 117 -14.46 20.47 -4.54
C GLY A 117 -15.65 19.56 -4.80
N ASN A 118 -16.42 19.79 -5.86
CA ASN A 118 -17.55 18.95 -6.22
C ASN A 118 -17.08 17.66 -6.89
N THR A 119 -17.63 16.52 -6.47
CA THR A 119 -17.34 15.21 -7.07
C THR A 119 -18.10 15.05 -8.39
N GLN A 120 -17.66 14.10 -9.20
CA GLN A 120 -18.20 13.89 -10.55
C GLN A 120 -19.63 13.33 -10.52
N TRP A 121 -19.95 12.53 -9.51
CA TRP A 121 -21.28 11.97 -9.23
C TRP A 121 -22.14 12.84 -8.30
N GLY A 122 -21.76 14.10 -8.07
CA GLY A 122 -22.50 14.99 -7.16
C GLY A 122 -22.15 14.76 -5.69
N GLY A 123 -21.93 15.87 -4.98
CA GLY A 123 -21.29 15.86 -3.67
C GLY A 123 -20.29 17.01 -3.57
N ASN A 124 -19.76 17.27 -2.37
CA ASN A 124 -18.62 18.14 -2.17
C ASN A 124 -17.72 17.55 -1.09
N ILE A 125 -16.43 17.40 -1.40
CA ILE A 125 -15.44 16.81 -0.48
C ILE A 125 -14.46 17.84 0.07
N GLY A 126 -14.85 19.12 0.09
CA GLY A 126 -14.08 20.20 0.71
C GLY A 126 -13.61 19.81 2.11
N GLY A 127 -12.30 19.73 2.30
CA GLY A 127 -11.66 19.33 3.57
C GLY A 127 -11.05 17.91 3.58
N SER A 128 -11.31 17.07 2.57
CA SER A 128 -10.69 15.74 2.39
C SER A 128 -9.75 15.74 1.19
N VAL A 129 -8.73 14.87 1.17
CA VAL A 129 -7.81 14.73 0.02
C VAL A 129 -8.33 13.73 -1.02
N GLY A 130 -9.12 12.74 -0.59
CA GLY A 130 -9.79 11.76 -1.43
C GLY A 130 -11.14 11.36 -0.85
N LEU A 131 -11.96 10.71 -1.66
CA LEU A 131 -13.21 10.08 -1.23
C LEU A 131 -13.54 8.88 -2.12
N SER A 132 -13.87 7.76 -1.47
CA SER A 132 -14.56 6.64 -2.07
C SER A 132 -16.06 6.70 -1.82
N SER A 133 -16.84 6.56 -2.89
CA SER A 133 -18.28 6.39 -2.86
C SER A 133 -18.58 4.92 -3.09
N TYR A 134 -19.53 4.33 -2.36
CA TYR A 134 -20.00 2.97 -2.65
C TYR A 134 -21.43 2.75 -2.19
N SER A 135 -22.13 1.84 -2.88
CA SER A 135 -23.45 1.36 -2.48
C SER A 135 -23.48 -0.16 -2.40
N TYR A 136 -24.42 -0.71 -1.64
CA TYR A 136 -24.51 -2.16 -1.42
C TYR A 136 -25.94 -2.64 -1.21
N TYR A 137 -26.16 -3.92 -1.47
CA TYR A 137 -27.39 -4.63 -1.13
C TYR A 137 -27.34 -5.05 0.34
N LEU A 138 -28.50 -5.17 0.99
CA LEU A 138 -28.61 -5.64 2.39
C LEU A 138 -27.96 -7.02 2.63
N SER A 139 -27.66 -7.79 1.57
CA SER A 139 -26.87 -9.02 1.65
C SER A 139 -25.36 -8.80 1.88
N GLY A 140 -24.89 -7.55 1.95
CA GLY A 140 -23.47 -7.19 1.98
C GLY A 140 -22.77 -7.16 0.62
N ARG A 141 -23.50 -7.42 -0.48
CA ARG A 141 -22.90 -7.35 -1.82
C ARG A 141 -22.77 -5.90 -2.24
N MET A 142 -21.59 -5.50 -2.70
CA MET A 142 -21.40 -4.21 -3.35
C MET A 142 -22.27 -4.10 -4.60
N ALA A 143 -22.75 -2.90 -4.87
CA ALA A 143 -23.65 -2.59 -5.97
C ALA A 143 -23.07 -1.51 -6.90
N ASP A 144 -22.26 -0.60 -6.34
CA ASP A 144 -21.61 0.49 -7.05
C ASP A 144 -20.40 0.99 -6.25
N THR A 145 -19.39 1.57 -6.91
CA THR A 145 -18.26 2.26 -6.25
C THR A 145 -17.59 3.26 -7.17
N ASP A 146 -17.13 4.39 -6.62
CA ASP A 146 -16.37 5.43 -7.33
C ASP A 146 -15.29 6.04 -6.44
N LEU A 147 -14.26 6.65 -7.03
CA LEU A 147 -13.12 7.26 -6.34
C LEU A 147 -12.82 8.66 -6.85
N CYS A 148 -12.80 9.65 -5.95
CA CYS A 148 -12.52 11.05 -6.28
C CYS A 148 -11.31 11.55 -5.51
N LEU A 149 -10.40 12.24 -6.20
CA LEU A 149 -9.33 13.01 -5.58
C LEU A 149 -9.70 14.49 -5.57
N ASN A 150 -9.42 15.19 -4.48
CA ASN A 150 -9.77 16.60 -4.34
C ASN A 150 -8.76 17.50 -5.06
N ASP A 151 -9.18 18.19 -6.12
CA ASP A 151 -8.36 19.16 -6.87
C ASP A 151 -8.47 20.60 -6.32
N TYR A 152 -9.48 20.89 -5.49
CA TYR A 152 -9.79 22.25 -5.03
C TYR A 152 -8.77 22.84 -4.05
N SER A 153 -8.24 22.01 -3.16
CA SER A 153 -7.42 22.47 -2.02
C SER A 153 -6.12 21.70 -1.81
N ALA A 154 -5.80 20.75 -2.70
CA ALA A 154 -4.63 19.88 -2.55
C ALA A 154 -3.60 20.16 -3.65
N ALA A 155 -2.38 20.49 -3.24
CA ALA A 155 -1.23 20.35 -4.12
C ALA A 155 -0.86 18.86 -4.19
N TRP A 156 -0.82 18.30 -5.39
CA TRP A 156 -0.58 16.88 -5.64
C TRP A 156 0.83 16.61 -6.16
N SER A 157 1.36 15.44 -5.85
CA SER A 157 2.59 14.90 -6.44
C SER A 157 2.42 13.44 -6.87
N VAL A 158 3.26 13.01 -7.80
CA VAL A 158 3.38 11.60 -8.27
C VAL A 158 4.74 11.01 -7.97
N ASP A 159 5.65 11.81 -7.42
CA ASP A 159 7.00 11.46 -6.98
C ASP A 159 7.16 11.64 -5.46
N GLY A 160 6.07 12.01 -4.78
CA GLY A 160 6.05 12.33 -3.35
C GLY A 160 6.69 13.67 -3.02
N SER A 161 7.03 14.54 -3.98
CA SER A 161 7.61 15.86 -3.71
C SER A 161 6.72 16.80 -2.88
N ILE A 162 5.44 16.46 -2.72
CA ILE A 162 4.45 17.16 -1.90
C ILE A 162 3.73 16.13 -1.01
N GLY A 163 3.19 16.57 0.13
CA GLY A 163 2.59 15.70 1.13
C GLY A 163 1.36 14.92 0.66
N ASN A 164 0.63 15.43 -0.35
CA ASN A 164 -0.44 14.68 -1.01
C ASN A 164 0.15 13.97 -2.23
N ASP A 165 0.19 12.65 -2.14
CA ASP A 165 0.71 11.77 -3.16
C ASP A 165 -0.44 11.02 -3.83
N VAL A 166 -0.53 11.09 -5.16
CA VAL A 166 -1.66 10.52 -5.92
C VAL A 166 -1.75 9.01 -5.71
N GLU A 167 -0.62 8.29 -5.79
CA GLU A 167 -0.60 6.84 -5.63
C GLU A 167 -1.02 6.43 -4.22
N ASN A 168 -0.48 7.10 -3.21
CA ASN A 168 -0.83 6.86 -1.81
C ASN A 168 -2.33 7.03 -1.53
N VAL A 169 -2.89 8.20 -1.85
CA VAL A 169 -4.31 8.47 -1.58
C VAL A 169 -5.19 7.53 -2.39
N THR A 170 -4.85 7.29 -3.67
CA THR A 170 -5.60 6.33 -4.49
C THR A 170 -5.57 4.93 -3.87
N LEU A 171 -4.44 4.49 -3.32
CA LEU A 171 -4.30 3.18 -2.69
C LEU A 171 -5.26 2.99 -1.52
N HIS A 172 -5.32 3.99 -0.62
CA HIS A 172 -6.25 4.02 0.51
C HIS A 172 -7.71 3.94 0.03
N GLU A 173 -8.08 4.79 -0.92
CA GLU A 173 -9.45 4.88 -1.40
C GLU A 173 -9.88 3.60 -2.15
N ILE A 174 -8.99 2.94 -2.90
CA ILE A 174 -9.28 1.62 -3.48
C ILE A 174 -9.66 0.62 -2.39
N GLY A 175 -9.04 0.68 -1.21
CA GLY A 175 -9.39 -0.18 -0.07
C GLY A 175 -10.88 -0.11 0.27
N HIS A 176 -11.44 1.10 0.33
CA HIS A 176 -12.89 1.29 0.51
C HIS A 176 -13.70 0.74 -0.66
N CYS A 177 -13.26 0.97 -1.89
CA CYS A 177 -13.92 0.47 -3.10
C CYS A 177 -13.98 -1.06 -3.20
N ILE A 178 -13.15 -1.78 -2.45
CA ILE A 178 -13.16 -3.25 -2.36
C ILE A 178 -13.78 -3.77 -1.06
N GLY A 179 -14.35 -2.90 -0.22
CA GLY A 179 -15.07 -3.29 1.00
C GLY A 179 -14.24 -3.24 2.28
N LEU A 180 -13.00 -2.75 2.24
CA LEU A 180 -12.21 -2.51 3.46
C LEU A 180 -12.66 -1.25 4.16
N ALA A 181 -12.69 -1.36 5.47
CA ALA A 181 -12.90 -0.26 6.37
C ALA A 181 -11.56 0.36 6.78
N HIS A 182 -11.63 1.47 7.49
CA HIS A 182 -10.45 1.96 8.18
C HIS A 182 -9.98 0.98 9.26
N SER A 183 -8.67 0.95 9.51
CA SER A 183 -8.03 0.08 10.47
C SER A 183 -7.69 0.82 11.77
N PRO A 184 -7.86 0.17 12.93
CA PRO A 184 -7.28 0.60 14.20
C PRO A 184 -5.75 0.49 14.26
N ASP A 185 -5.12 -0.21 13.30
CA ASP A 185 -3.68 -0.25 13.17
C ASP A 185 -3.20 1.08 12.60
N SER A 186 -2.58 1.88 13.46
CA SER A 186 -2.00 3.16 13.05
C SER A 186 -0.93 3.01 11.96
N LEU A 187 -0.35 1.82 11.78
CA LEU A 187 0.60 1.46 10.73
C LEU A 187 -0.04 0.84 9.47
N ALA A 188 -1.36 0.79 9.37
CA ALA A 188 -2.06 0.37 8.16
C ALA A 188 -2.16 1.51 7.14
N GLU A 189 -2.28 1.16 5.86
CA GLU A 189 -2.67 2.13 4.85
C GLU A 189 -4.12 2.54 5.04
N MET A 190 -4.98 1.59 5.44
CA MET A 190 -6.35 1.89 5.83
C MET A 190 -6.45 2.56 7.21
N SER A 191 -5.35 2.98 7.85
CA SER A 191 -5.40 3.62 9.18
C SER A 191 -6.33 4.84 9.22
N TYR A 192 -7.01 5.01 10.36
CA TYR A 192 -7.80 6.22 10.64
C TYR A 192 -6.92 7.43 11.03
N VAL A 193 -5.68 7.20 11.48
CA VAL A 193 -4.72 8.27 11.77
C VAL A 193 -4.19 8.77 10.43
N GLY A 194 -4.42 10.06 10.16
CA GLY A 194 -4.01 10.69 8.90
C GLY A 194 -2.59 10.31 8.48
N GLY A 195 -2.45 10.01 7.19
CA GLY A 195 -1.28 9.39 6.57
C GLY A 195 0.06 9.89 7.09
N TRP A 196 0.90 8.90 7.38
CA TRP A 196 2.36 8.89 7.42
C TRP A 196 3.04 10.19 7.01
N PHE A 197 4.04 10.65 7.76
CA PHE A 197 5.17 11.30 7.11
C PHE A 197 6.26 10.26 7.02
N GLY A 198 6.47 9.76 5.80
CA GLY A 198 7.53 8.82 5.50
C GLY A 198 8.85 9.28 6.12
N SER A 199 9.46 8.40 6.89
CA SER A 199 10.80 8.56 7.41
C SER A 199 11.82 8.59 6.28
N GLY A 200 12.01 9.77 5.72
CA GLY A 200 13.16 10.11 4.91
C GLY A 200 13.69 11.45 5.38
N ASP A 201 14.99 11.53 5.58
CA ASP A 201 15.92 12.63 5.23
C ASP A 201 15.44 14.05 4.80
N GLY A 202 14.19 14.28 4.41
CA GLY A 202 13.61 15.57 4.01
C GLY A 202 12.52 16.12 4.96
N TRP A 203 12.62 15.90 6.27
CA TRP A 203 11.65 16.40 7.26
C TRP A 203 11.62 17.93 7.27
N GLY A 204 10.50 18.55 6.85
CA GLY A 204 10.26 19.98 7.05
C GLY A 204 9.58 20.74 5.91
N ASN A 205 9.56 20.21 4.67
CA ASN A 205 9.14 20.99 3.51
C ASN A 205 7.99 20.37 2.68
N GLY A 206 7.25 19.41 3.24
CA GLY A 206 6.19 18.72 2.51
C GLY A 206 6.69 17.73 1.44
N SER A 207 7.99 17.54 1.27
CA SER A 207 8.57 16.60 0.30
C SER A 207 8.92 15.24 0.91
N GLY A 208 8.60 14.16 0.20
CA GLY A 208 9.07 12.79 0.39
C GLY A 208 8.08 11.74 0.92
N ASN A 209 6.76 12.00 0.93
CA ASN A 209 5.81 11.08 1.57
C ASN A 209 5.28 9.94 0.67
N ILE A 210 6.19 9.12 0.16
CA ILE A 210 5.84 7.90 -0.60
C ILE A 210 5.65 6.67 0.29
N ALA A 211 5.81 6.82 1.61
CA ALA A 211 5.81 5.70 2.56
C ALA A 211 4.47 4.95 2.66
N GLY A 212 3.36 5.58 2.27
CA GLY A 212 2.03 4.96 2.21
C GLY A 212 1.71 4.28 0.87
N ARG A 213 2.63 4.24 -0.11
CA ARG A 213 2.43 3.48 -1.36
C ARG A 213 2.55 1.95 -1.18
N ARG A 214 2.10 1.42 -0.05
CA ARG A 214 2.14 0.00 0.32
C ARG A 214 0.92 -0.35 1.14
N VAL A 215 0.59 -1.62 1.19
CA VAL A 215 -0.40 -2.18 2.14
C VAL A 215 0.32 -2.88 3.29
N SER A 216 -0.10 -2.64 4.53
CA SER A 216 0.42 -3.33 5.70
C SER A 216 -0.08 -4.79 5.75
N LEU A 217 0.42 -5.59 6.69
CA LEU A 217 -0.07 -6.95 6.88
C LEU A 217 -1.56 -6.98 7.31
N ASP A 218 -1.99 -5.98 8.08
CA ASP A 218 -3.38 -5.81 8.49
C ASP A 218 -4.29 -5.61 7.25
N ASP A 219 -3.91 -4.70 6.35
CA ASP A 219 -4.61 -4.43 5.09
C ASP A 219 -4.67 -5.68 4.18
N GLN A 220 -3.54 -6.38 4.03
CA GLN A 220 -3.44 -7.62 3.23
C GLN A 220 -4.36 -8.72 3.78
N MET A 221 -4.41 -8.88 5.10
CA MET A 221 -5.30 -9.83 5.76
C MET A 221 -6.77 -9.45 5.56
N GLY A 222 -7.12 -8.17 5.63
CA GLY A 222 -8.44 -7.67 5.30
C GLY A 222 -8.85 -8.04 3.88
N GLY A 223 -8.01 -7.72 2.89
CA GLY A 223 -8.26 -8.03 1.47
C GLY A 223 -8.41 -9.53 1.22
N THR A 224 -7.53 -10.34 1.81
CA THR A 224 -7.58 -11.81 1.74
C THR A 224 -8.83 -12.38 2.43
N ALA A 225 -9.30 -11.78 3.52
CA ALA A 225 -10.52 -12.22 4.21
C ALA A 225 -11.79 -11.94 3.40
N ILE A 226 -11.80 -10.89 2.56
CA ILE A 226 -12.92 -10.58 1.65
C ILE A 226 -12.83 -11.44 0.38
N TYR A 227 -11.65 -11.51 -0.23
CA TYR A 227 -11.44 -12.16 -1.54
C TYR A 227 -10.38 -13.28 -1.47
N PRO A 228 -10.57 -14.33 -0.66
CA PRO A 228 -9.56 -15.38 -0.52
C PRO A 228 -9.37 -16.11 -1.86
N THR A 229 -8.12 -16.42 -2.22
CA THR A 229 -7.86 -17.45 -3.23
C THR A 229 -8.37 -18.81 -2.74
N ALA A 230 -8.60 -19.75 -3.66
CA ALA A 230 -9.05 -21.10 -3.30
C ALA A 230 -8.12 -21.78 -2.27
N SER A 231 -6.80 -21.58 -2.39
CA SER A 231 -5.81 -22.11 -1.46
C SER A 231 -5.75 -21.39 -0.11
N ALA A 232 -6.06 -20.09 -0.08
CA ALA A 232 -5.92 -19.24 1.12
C ALA A 232 -6.65 -19.81 2.33
N THR A 233 -7.90 -20.27 2.14
CA THR A 233 -8.77 -20.76 3.22
C THR A 233 -8.21 -21.98 3.96
N SER A 234 -7.38 -22.78 3.30
CA SER A 234 -6.68 -23.92 3.89
C SER A 234 -5.36 -23.57 4.55
N GLN A 235 -4.83 -22.36 4.30
CA GLN A 235 -3.52 -21.90 4.77
C GLN A 235 -3.61 -20.98 5.99
N VAL A 236 -4.79 -20.41 6.25
CA VAL A 236 -5.02 -19.43 7.32
C VAL A 236 -6.03 -19.93 8.36
N GLY A 237 -5.86 -19.51 9.60
CA GLY A 237 -6.76 -19.77 10.72
C GLY A 237 -7.50 -18.52 11.21
N ARG A 238 -8.20 -18.67 12.34
CA ARG A 238 -9.00 -17.64 12.98
C ARG A 238 -8.77 -17.63 14.49
N LEU A 239 -8.90 -16.45 15.09
CA LEU A 239 -8.95 -16.28 16.54
C LEU A 239 -10.26 -15.57 16.88
N THR A 240 -11.03 -16.14 17.79
CA THR A 240 -12.30 -15.56 18.27
C THR A 240 -12.32 -15.54 19.78
N GLY A 241 -13.20 -14.75 20.37
CA GLY A 241 -13.35 -14.78 21.82
C GLY A 241 -14.19 -13.66 22.38
N THR A 242 -14.11 -13.53 23.70
CA THR A 242 -14.69 -12.39 24.41
C THR A 242 -13.66 -11.65 25.24
N ILE A 243 -13.85 -10.35 25.39
CA ILE A 243 -13.11 -9.47 26.29
C ILE A 243 -14.07 -8.94 27.35
N THR A 244 -13.67 -9.06 28.62
CA THR A 244 -14.50 -8.68 29.76
C THR A 244 -13.72 -7.89 30.81
N VAL A 245 -14.42 -7.04 31.54
CA VAL A 245 -13.91 -6.32 32.72
C VAL A 245 -14.87 -6.59 33.88
N ASN A 246 -14.36 -7.17 34.98
CA ASN A 246 -15.19 -7.63 36.11
C ASN A 246 -16.42 -8.45 35.67
N GLY A 247 -16.26 -9.34 34.69
CA GLY A 247 -17.34 -10.17 34.13
C GLY A 247 -18.32 -9.43 33.20
N THR A 248 -18.18 -8.12 33.00
CA THR A 248 -18.98 -7.34 32.06
C THR A 248 -18.31 -7.27 30.70
N ASN A 249 -19.09 -7.37 29.62
CA ASN A 249 -18.59 -7.27 28.25
C ASN A 249 -17.94 -5.91 27.97
N VAL A 250 -16.74 -5.92 27.38
CA VAL A 250 -16.04 -4.71 26.94
C VAL A 250 -16.47 -4.38 25.52
N HIS A 251 -17.16 -3.25 25.35
CA HIS A 251 -17.48 -2.68 24.06
C HIS A 251 -16.41 -1.68 23.60
N LEU A 252 -16.03 -1.75 22.32
CA LEU A 252 -14.99 -0.93 21.71
C LEU A 252 -13.61 -1.11 22.35
N GLY A 253 -13.28 -2.31 22.83
CA GLY A 253 -11.91 -2.63 23.21
C GLY A 253 -11.08 -2.86 21.96
N HIS A 254 -10.02 -2.08 21.75
CA HIS A 254 -9.09 -2.36 20.66
C HIS A 254 -8.23 -3.55 21.04
N MET A 255 -7.95 -4.41 20.09
CA MET A 255 -7.21 -5.65 20.29
C MET A 255 -6.18 -5.80 19.18
N ALA A 256 -4.97 -6.22 19.54
CA ALA A 256 -3.87 -6.43 18.61
C ALA A 256 -3.21 -7.77 18.83
N LEU A 257 -2.93 -8.44 17.71
CA LEU A 257 -2.21 -9.69 17.69
C LEU A 257 -0.76 -9.45 17.26
N TYR A 258 0.17 -10.05 17.99
CA TYR A 258 1.61 -9.96 17.74
C TYR A 258 2.19 -11.34 17.53
N THR A 259 3.22 -11.45 16.70
CA THR A 259 4.07 -12.64 16.69
C THR A 259 4.78 -12.80 18.04
N THR A 260 5.39 -13.95 18.30
CA THR A 260 6.26 -14.19 19.48
C THR A 260 7.45 -13.22 19.60
N ASN A 261 7.71 -12.41 18.57
CA ASN A 261 8.80 -11.44 18.52
C ASN A 261 8.31 -9.99 18.56
N ASP A 262 7.09 -9.76 19.04
CA ASP A 262 6.46 -8.44 19.18
C ASP A 262 6.29 -7.67 17.85
N ILE A 263 6.20 -8.41 16.74
CA ILE A 263 5.80 -7.83 15.45
C ILE A 263 4.28 -7.79 15.40
N LEU A 264 3.70 -6.61 15.20
CA LEU A 264 2.27 -6.44 14.99
C LEU A 264 1.84 -7.20 13.74
N VAL A 265 0.77 -7.98 13.87
CA VAL A 265 0.20 -8.79 12.78
C VAL A 265 -1.05 -8.13 12.24
N THR A 266 -1.99 -7.82 13.12
CA THR A 266 -3.29 -7.24 12.78
C THR A 266 -3.98 -6.69 14.03
N THR A 267 -4.98 -5.84 13.84
CA THR A 267 -5.83 -5.30 14.89
C THR A 267 -7.32 -5.56 14.63
N THR A 268 -8.13 -5.46 15.68
CA THR A 268 -9.60 -5.53 15.62
C THR A 268 -10.20 -4.75 16.79
N VAL A 269 -11.50 -4.47 16.74
CA VAL A 269 -12.23 -3.85 17.85
C VAL A 269 -13.37 -4.74 18.31
N SER A 270 -13.50 -4.90 19.63
CA SER A 270 -14.58 -5.69 20.21
C SER A 270 -15.94 -5.01 20.08
N GLN A 271 -16.97 -5.81 19.83
CA GLN A 271 -18.36 -5.37 19.82
C GLN A 271 -19.14 -6.16 20.86
N PHE A 272 -19.72 -5.46 21.84
CA PHE A 272 -20.41 -6.07 22.99
C PHE A 272 -19.63 -7.23 23.63
N GLY A 273 -18.33 -7.04 23.82
CA GLY A 273 -17.44 -8.04 24.41
C GLY A 273 -16.89 -9.05 23.41
N LYS A 274 -17.44 -9.23 22.21
CA LYS A 274 -16.95 -10.23 21.24
C LYS A 274 -15.87 -9.63 20.34
N TYR A 275 -14.83 -10.40 20.04
CA TYR A 275 -13.79 -10.02 19.08
C TYR A 275 -13.43 -11.19 18.15
N ARG A 276 -12.88 -10.87 16.99
CA ARG A 276 -12.49 -11.84 15.96
C ARG A 276 -11.35 -11.30 15.10
N PHE A 277 -10.41 -12.19 14.79
CA PHE A 277 -9.36 -12.05 13.78
C PHE A 277 -9.51 -13.17 12.76
N GLU A 278 -9.28 -12.85 11.49
CA GLU A 278 -9.40 -13.78 10.36
C GLU A 278 -8.17 -13.70 9.46
N GLY A 279 -7.94 -14.73 8.66
CA GLY A 279 -6.82 -14.72 7.72
C GLY A 279 -5.46 -14.89 8.41
N LEU A 280 -5.44 -15.40 9.65
CA LEU A 280 -4.21 -15.52 10.43
C LEU A 280 -3.33 -16.64 9.87
N PRO A 281 -2.06 -16.38 9.53
CA PRO A 281 -1.12 -17.46 9.26
C PRO A 281 -1.06 -18.46 10.43
N ALA A 282 -0.72 -19.71 10.14
CA ALA A 282 -0.46 -20.66 11.21
C ALA A 282 0.80 -20.22 11.99
N GLY A 283 0.73 -20.25 13.32
CA GLY A 283 1.82 -19.75 14.14
C GLY A 283 1.45 -19.52 15.60
N ALA A 284 2.44 -19.07 16.37
CA ALA A 284 2.26 -18.70 17.77
C ALA A 284 2.21 -17.17 17.91
N TYR A 285 1.28 -16.70 18.72
CA TYR A 285 0.96 -15.27 18.85
C TYR A 285 0.78 -14.83 20.30
N GLY A 286 0.90 -13.53 20.52
CA GLY A 286 0.46 -12.83 21.72
C GLY A 286 -0.69 -11.88 21.41
N LEU A 287 -1.61 -11.72 22.35
CA LEU A 287 -2.79 -10.87 22.23
C LEU A 287 -2.76 -9.80 23.31
N ARG A 288 -3.00 -8.55 22.90
CA ARG A 288 -3.03 -7.38 23.80
C ARG A 288 -4.27 -6.56 23.54
N ALA A 289 -4.72 -5.84 24.58
CA ALA A 289 -5.85 -4.94 24.49
C ALA A 289 -5.52 -3.52 24.98
N TYR A 290 -6.16 -2.53 24.37
CA TYR A 290 -6.16 -1.13 24.76
C TYR A 290 -7.58 -0.56 24.66
N PRO A 291 -8.04 0.24 25.63
CA PRO A 291 -9.42 0.77 25.61
C PRO A 291 -9.61 1.81 24.51
N CYS A 292 -10.78 1.80 23.87
CA CYS A 292 -11.19 2.96 23.10
C CYS A 292 -11.43 4.16 24.02
N LEU A 293 -10.99 5.32 23.57
CA LEU A 293 -11.13 6.59 24.26
C LEU A 293 -12.31 7.37 23.66
N THR A 294 -13.00 8.15 24.50
CA THR A 294 -14.11 9.00 24.04
C THR A 294 -13.60 10.24 23.31
N ASN A 295 -14.40 10.80 22.39
CA ASN A 295 -14.02 12.02 21.64
C ASN A 295 -13.65 13.23 22.50
N GLY A 296 -14.13 13.29 23.75
CA GLY A 296 -13.72 14.32 24.71
C GLY A 296 -12.30 14.17 25.26
N VAL A 297 -11.60 13.07 24.95
CA VAL A 297 -10.28 12.74 25.48
C VAL A 297 -9.21 12.94 24.39
N PRO A 298 -8.27 13.87 24.57
CA PRO A 298 -7.25 14.18 23.56
C PRO A 298 -6.14 13.11 23.55
N ASP A 299 -6.33 12.07 22.74
CA ASP A 299 -5.31 11.08 22.36
C ASP A 299 -5.31 10.91 20.84
N ASN A 300 -4.21 11.01 20.12
CA ASN A 300 -4.32 10.95 18.66
C ASN A 300 -3.60 9.76 18.04
N LEU A 301 -3.24 8.77 18.85
CA LEU A 301 -2.61 7.54 18.37
C LEU A 301 -3.56 6.33 18.42
N HIS A 302 -4.76 6.50 19.01
CA HIS A 302 -5.83 5.49 19.04
C HIS A 302 -7.15 5.99 18.47
N GLN A 303 -7.84 5.10 17.76
CA GLN A 303 -9.16 5.37 17.20
C GLN A 303 -10.11 5.75 18.33
N LYS A 304 -10.96 6.75 18.10
CA LYS A 304 -11.83 7.27 19.14
C LYS A 304 -13.28 6.94 18.89
N PHE A 305 -14.03 6.86 19.97
CA PHE A 305 -15.47 6.85 19.90
C PHE A 305 -16.02 8.20 19.43
N GLY A 306 -16.99 8.15 18.54
CA GLY A 306 -17.46 9.20 17.67
C GLY A 306 -16.69 9.27 16.36
N THR A 307 -15.72 8.37 16.14
CA THR A 307 -15.17 8.13 14.82
C THR A 307 -15.68 6.84 14.22
N PHE A 308 -16.29 5.90 14.95
CA PHE A 308 -16.79 4.65 14.38
C PHE A 308 -18.11 4.85 13.61
N PRO A 309 -18.53 3.92 12.74
CA PRO A 309 -19.78 4.02 12.03
C PRO A 309 -20.93 3.94 13.04
N THR A 310 -22.01 4.62 12.71
CA THR A 310 -23.14 4.84 13.61
C THR A 310 -23.75 3.55 14.15
N ASP A 311 -23.71 2.45 13.40
CA ASP A 311 -24.22 1.16 13.85
C ASP A 311 -23.31 0.47 14.88
N TYR A 312 -22.00 0.71 14.83
CA TYR A 312 -21.02 0.25 15.83
C TYR A 312 -21.12 1.04 17.13
N GLU A 313 -21.52 2.30 17.06
CA GLU A 313 -21.66 3.22 18.21
C GLU A 313 -23.09 3.25 18.77
N SER A 314 -24.07 2.79 17.99
CA SER A 314 -25.48 2.88 18.37
C SER A 314 -25.77 2.10 19.65
N GLY A 315 -26.11 2.85 20.70
CA GLY A 315 -26.72 2.31 21.91
C GLY A 315 -25.84 2.17 23.15
N THR A 316 -24.50 2.31 23.06
CA THR A 316 -23.63 2.23 24.25
C THR A 316 -22.29 2.96 24.09
N SER A 317 -21.89 3.72 25.12
CA SER A 317 -20.53 4.28 25.22
C SER A 317 -19.44 3.19 25.29
N PRO A 318 -18.19 3.50 24.91
CA PRO A 318 -17.06 2.58 25.09
C PRO A 318 -16.92 2.12 26.54
N THR A 319 -16.51 0.86 26.71
CA THR A 319 -16.19 0.34 28.04
C THR A 319 -14.74 0.66 28.40
N HIS A 320 -14.54 1.40 29.48
CA HIS A 320 -13.20 1.73 29.97
C HIS A 320 -12.57 0.58 30.76
N PHE A 321 -11.27 0.40 30.58
CA PHE A 321 -10.43 -0.55 31.33
C PHE A 321 -8.97 -0.09 31.31
N LEU A 322 -8.10 -0.70 32.12
CA LEU A 322 -6.66 -0.47 32.11
C LEU A 322 -5.96 -1.52 31.24
N SER A 323 -5.05 -1.08 30.36
CA SER A 323 -4.11 -1.99 29.70
C SER A 323 -3.01 -2.36 30.71
N THR A 324 -2.78 -3.66 30.90
CA THR A 324 -1.78 -4.20 31.83
C THR A 324 -1.07 -5.39 31.21
N PHE A 325 0.11 -5.76 31.73
CA PHE A 325 0.77 -7.01 31.31
C PHE A 325 0.04 -8.27 31.77
N SER A 326 -0.71 -8.21 32.88
CA SER A 326 -1.49 -9.34 33.36
C SER A 326 -2.70 -9.66 32.46
N GLY A 327 -3.17 -8.69 31.68
CA GLY A 327 -4.22 -8.88 30.68
C GLY A 327 -3.70 -9.37 29.32
N ASP A 328 -2.39 -9.48 29.12
CA ASP A 328 -1.82 -10.05 27.90
C ASP A 328 -1.99 -11.56 27.88
N VAL A 329 -2.29 -12.10 26.71
CA VAL A 329 -2.25 -13.54 26.45
C VAL A 329 -1.06 -13.85 25.58
N SER A 330 -0.31 -14.90 25.90
CA SER A 330 0.84 -15.35 25.12
C SER A 330 0.66 -16.81 24.69
N ASN A 331 1.48 -17.23 23.71
CA ASN A 331 1.51 -18.61 23.21
C ASN A 331 0.17 -19.10 22.62
N LEU A 332 -0.59 -18.19 22.00
CA LEU A 332 -1.78 -18.54 21.22
C LEU A 332 -1.35 -19.26 19.94
N VAL A 333 -1.63 -20.56 19.84
CA VAL A 333 -1.27 -21.35 18.67
C VAL A 333 -2.45 -21.40 17.70
N ILE A 334 -2.28 -20.74 16.56
CA ILE A 334 -3.24 -20.77 15.45
C ILE A 334 -2.78 -21.83 14.46
N THR A 335 -3.71 -22.71 14.07
CA THR A 335 -3.49 -23.73 13.04
C THR A 335 -4.14 -23.31 11.73
N ALA A 336 -3.55 -23.73 10.61
CA ALA A 336 -4.13 -23.50 9.29
C ALA A 336 -5.51 -24.17 9.18
N GLY A 337 -6.51 -23.45 8.67
CA GLY A 337 -7.91 -23.89 8.63
C GLY A 337 -8.62 -23.97 9.99
N GLY A 338 -7.90 -23.75 11.09
CA GLY A 338 -8.41 -23.86 12.45
C GLY A 338 -9.07 -22.58 12.98
N THR A 339 -9.87 -22.73 14.03
CA THR A 339 -10.36 -21.60 14.84
C THR A 339 -9.94 -21.83 16.29
N LEU A 340 -9.22 -20.86 16.85
CA LEU A 340 -8.91 -20.80 18.28
C LEU A 340 -9.92 -19.89 18.97
N THR A 341 -10.41 -20.30 20.14
CA THR A 341 -11.23 -19.47 21.02
C THR A 341 -10.42 -19.08 22.25
N GLN A 342 -10.27 -17.77 22.48
CA GLN A 342 -9.56 -17.24 23.65
C GLN A 342 -10.39 -16.15 24.34
N HIS A 343 -10.66 -16.30 25.62
CA HIS A 343 -11.31 -15.24 26.41
C HIS A 343 -10.27 -14.37 27.10
N VAL A 344 -10.50 -13.07 27.19
CA VAL A 344 -9.60 -12.08 27.78
C VAL A 344 -10.32 -11.38 28.92
N ALA A 345 -9.66 -11.28 30.07
CA ALA A 345 -10.10 -10.46 31.18
C ALA A 345 -9.13 -9.29 31.34
N VAL A 346 -9.66 -8.06 31.32
CA VAL A 346 -8.88 -6.83 31.50
C VAL A 346 -9.16 -6.20 32.85
N ALA A 347 -8.21 -5.39 33.33
CA ALA A 347 -8.32 -4.74 34.63
C ALA A 347 -9.30 -3.56 34.59
N ALA A 348 -10.13 -3.42 35.62
CA ALA A 348 -11.04 -2.29 35.73
C ALA A 348 -10.29 -0.98 35.99
N GLY A 349 -10.78 0.11 35.39
CA GLY A 349 -10.27 1.45 35.63
C GLY A 349 -10.34 2.34 34.39
N TYR A 350 -9.87 3.58 34.57
CA TYR A 350 -9.77 4.58 33.52
C TYR A 350 -8.30 4.87 33.27
N PRO A 351 -7.80 4.76 32.02
CA PRO A 351 -6.41 5.05 31.76
C PRO A 351 -6.07 6.49 32.18
N SER A 352 -4.87 6.74 32.70
CA SER A 352 -4.43 8.06 33.17
C SER A 352 -3.50 8.74 32.17
N MET A 353 -2.63 7.98 31.49
CA MET A 353 -1.72 8.48 30.44
C MET A 353 -2.41 8.65 29.08
N ARG A 354 -2.10 9.72 28.35
CA ARG A 354 -2.53 9.95 26.96
C ARG A 354 -1.39 10.50 26.13
N VAL A 355 -1.27 10.07 24.87
CA VAL A 355 -0.35 10.68 23.91
C VAL A 355 -1.15 11.44 22.86
N ARG A 356 -0.88 12.73 22.74
CA ARG A 356 -1.55 13.62 21.80
C ARG A 356 -0.72 13.86 20.55
N TYR A 357 0.60 13.89 20.72
CA TYR A 357 1.56 14.13 19.66
C TYR A 357 2.66 13.09 19.70
N SER A 358 3.07 12.67 18.52
CA SER A 358 4.40 12.14 18.25
C SER A 358 5.18 13.22 17.50
N THR A 359 6.47 13.34 17.77
CA THR A 359 7.30 14.36 17.12
C THR A 359 8.60 13.77 16.60
N CYS A 360 9.18 14.46 15.61
CA CYS A 360 10.53 14.24 15.14
C CYS A 360 11.12 15.61 14.81
N GLY A 361 11.99 16.13 15.68
CA GLY A 361 12.45 17.51 15.62
C GLY A 361 11.36 18.48 16.08
N SER A 362 11.20 19.63 15.41
CA SER A 362 10.24 20.68 15.80
C SER A 362 8.80 20.44 15.35
N LEU A 363 8.54 19.39 14.57
CA LEU A 363 7.21 19.07 14.04
C LEU A 363 6.51 18.01 14.91
N GLY A 364 5.38 18.37 15.49
CA GLY A 364 4.50 17.44 16.22
C GLY A 364 3.17 17.25 15.52
N ARG A 365 2.81 16.00 15.30
CA ARG A 365 1.54 15.59 14.69
C ARG A 365 1.06 14.29 15.32
N SER A 366 -0.04 13.77 14.83
CA SER A 366 -0.59 12.48 15.18
C SER A 366 -0.11 11.50 14.12
N HIS A 367 1.02 10.84 14.35
CA HIS A 367 1.59 9.90 13.39
C HIS A 367 2.35 8.78 14.09
N VAL A 368 2.83 7.87 13.28
CA VAL A 368 3.68 6.75 13.63
C VAL A 368 4.91 6.81 12.75
N PHE A 369 5.95 6.07 13.12
CA PHE A 369 7.25 6.15 12.46
C PHE A 369 7.47 4.91 11.61
N ARG A 370 8.18 5.09 10.51
CA ARG A 370 8.85 3.99 9.81
C ARG A 370 10.33 4.22 9.99
N LEU A 371 11.14 3.18 10.02
CA LEU A 371 12.59 3.32 10.18
C LEU A 371 13.30 2.20 9.44
N ARG A 372 14.34 2.55 8.69
CA ARG A 372 15.14 1.59 7.92
C ARG A 372 16.01 0.77 8.88
N GLN A 373 16.16 -0.53 8.62
CA GLN A 373 17.17 -1.36 9.32
C GLN A 373 18.56 -0.67 9.33
N GLY A 374 19.27 -0.78 10.44
CA GLY A 374 20.59 -0.16 10.60
C GLY A 374 20.58 1.35 10.83
N SER A 375 19.41 1.98 10.99
CA SER A 375 19.29 3.42 11.25
C SER A 375 19.11 3.75 12.73
N THR A 376 19.48 4.98 13.10
CA THR A 376 19.12 5.61 14.38
C THR A 376 18.27 6.83 14.07
N LYS A 377 17.17 7.01 14.82
CA LYS A 377 16.31 8.19 14.69
C LYS A 377 15.84 8.70 16.03
N ARG A 378 15.96 10.01 16.23
CA ARG A 378 15.40 10.71 17.38
C ARG A 378 13.93 11.05 17.16
N ILE A 379 13.07 10.63 18.09
CA ILE A 379 11.63 10.86 18.07
C ILE A 379 11.16 11.25 19.48
N SER A 380 9.94 11.78 19.57
CA SER A 380 9.31 12.06 20.86
C SER A 380 7.84 11.67 20.89
N VAL A 381 7.32 11.56 22.10
CA VAL A 381 5.88 11.51 22.39
C VAL A 381 5.54 12.56 23.43
N ALA A 382 4.44 13.27 23.21
CA ALA A 382 3.94 14.29 24.11
C ALA A 382 2.46 14.13 24.42
N GLY A 383 2.10 14.35 25.69
CA GLY A 383 0.71 14.26 26.12
C GLY A 383 0.49 14.44 27.62
N THR A 384 -0.57 13.82 28.11
CA THR A 384 -1.07 13.98 29.48
C THR A 384 -0.52 12.87 30.37
N ASN A 385 -0.09 13.25 31.57
CA ASN A 385 0.41 12.33 32.61
C ASN A 385 1.59 11.44 32.19
N LEU A 386 2.32 11.81 31.12
CA LEU A 386 3.59 11.16 30.80
C LEU A 386 4.62 11.41 31.92
N PRO A 387 5.58 10.49 32.10
CA PRO A 387 6.76 10.70 32.95
C PRO A 387 7.50 12.00 32.63
N VAL A 388 7.98 12.70 33.66
CA VAL A 388 8.66 14.01 33.54
C VAL A 388 10.15 13.98 33.90
N HIS A 389 10.64 12.84 34.36
CA HIS A 389 12.05 12.57 34.63
C HIS A 389 12.28 11.06 34.68
N ALA A 390 13.55 10.62 34.63
CA ALA A 390 13.90 9.19 34.58
C ALA A 390 13.32 8.38 35.76
N GLY A 391 13.32 8.92 36.99
CA GLY A 391 12.73 8.22 38.15
C GLY A 391 11.20 8.04 38.11
N ALA A 392 10.50 8.77 37.23
CA ALA A 392 9.07 8.61 37.00
C ALA A 392 8.77 7.57 35.89
N LEU A 393 9.79 7.16 35.13
CA LEU A 393 9.66 6.28 33.99
C LEU A 393 9.96 4.84 34.41
N ALA A 394 8.91 4.03 34.57
CA ALA A 394 9.05 2.61 34.88
C ALA A 394 9.39 1.78 33.62
N GLU A 395 9.01 2.27 32.44
CA GLU A 395 9.34 1.67 31.16
C GLU A 395 9.11 2.68 30.03
N LEU A 396 10.07 2.76 29.10
CA LEU A 396 9.87 3.23 27.74
C LEU A 396 10.47 2.17 26.82
N SER A 397 9.65 1.54 26.00
CA SER A 397 10.17 0.54 25.06
C SER A 397 9.42 0.57 23.73
N ILE A 398 10.17 0.34 22.66
CA ILE A 398 9.62 -0.16 21.40
C ILE A 398 9.96 -1.65 21.39
N ARG A 399 8.95 -2.51 21.50
CA ARG A 399 9.17 -3.94 21.68
C ARG A 399 9.66 -4.60 20.40
N GLY A 400 10.22 -5.80 20.53
CA GLY A 400 10.68 -6.65 19.43
C GLY A 400 12.20 -6.64 19.20
N GLY A 401 12.70 -7.73 18.61
CA GLY A 401 14.12 -7.97 18.45
C GLY A 401 14.81 -6.95 17.53
N GLY A 402 16.02 -6.52 17.93
CA GLY A 402 16.88 -5.61 17.16
C GLY A 402 16.55 -4.12 17.31
N VAL A 403 15.70 -3.74 18.29
CA VAL A 403 15.33 -2.35 18.58
C VAL A 403 15.79 -1.98 19.99
N THR A 404 16.44 -0.83 20.14
CA THR A 404 16.77 -0.27 21.46
C THR A 404 16.44 1.22 21.52
N THR A 405 16.11 1.70 22.72
CA THR A 405 15.87 3.12 22.99
C THR A 405 16.98 3.72 23.86
N SER A 406 17.47 4.91 23.53
CA SER A 406 18.55 5.58 24.26
C SER A 406 18.38 7.10 24.34
N ASN A 407 19.29 7.78 25.07
CA ASN A 407 19.39 9.23 25.13
C ASN A 407 18.05 9.92 25.50
N LEU A 408 17.45 9.52 26.61
CA LEU A 408 16.16 10.08 27.05
C LEU A 408 16.30 11.53 27.51
N VAL A 409 15.40 12.38 27.01
CA VAL A 409 15.23 13.77 27.42
C VAL A 409 13.76 14.00 27.77
N PHE A 410 13.51 14.73 28.85
CA PHE A 410 12.18 15.08 29.30
C PHE A 410 11.96 16.57 29.12
N GLY A 411 10.80 16.95 28.61
CA GLY A 411 10.52 18.34 28.26
C GLY A 411 9.04 18.63 28.12
N THR A 412 8.75 19.65 27.30
CA THR A 412 7.38 20.03 26.98
C THR A 412 7.25 20.35 25.50
N PHE A 413 6.21 19.80 24.86
CA PHE A 413 5.84 20.10 23.48
C PHE A 413 4.39 20.57 23.43
N ALA A 414 4.14 21.73 22.83
CA ALA A 414 2.80 22.32 22.74
C ALA A 414 2.03 22.36 24.09
N GLY A 415 2.74 22.62 25.19
CA GLY A 415 2.16 22.66 26.54
C GLY A 415 1.91 21.28 27.18
N HIS A 416 2.24 20.19 26.51
CA HIS A 416 2.14 18.83 27.02
C HIS A 416 3.49 18.30 27.49
N ARG A 417 3.49 17.35 28.43
CA ARG A 417 4.71 16.67 28.90
C ARG A 417 5.27 15.84 27.75
N GLU A 418 6.58 15.89 27.54
CA GLU A 418 7.25 15.24 26.42
C GLU A 418 8.37 14.31 26.91
N ILE A 419 8.52 13.18 26.21
CA ILE A 419 9.67 12.29 26.31
C ILE A 419 10.26 12.14 24.92
N GLU A 420 11.51 12.59 24.76
CA GLU A 420 12.29 12.47 23.54
C GLU A 420 13.40 11.42 23.71
N PHE A 421 13.60 10.58 22.70
CA PHE A 421 14.52 9.44 22.76
C PHE A 421 14.97 9.02 21.37
N ASP A 422 16.13 8.36 21.32
CA ASP A 422 16.63 7.74 20.10
C ASP A 422 16.08 6.32 19.98
N VAL A 423 15.66 5.94 18.78
CA VAL A 423 15.36 4.57 18.38
C VAL A 423 16.50 4.08 17.50
N ASN A 424 17.20 3.04 17.97
CA ASN A 424 18.30 2.43 17.24
C ASN A 424 17.84 1.07 16.68
N LEU A 425 17.99 0.89 15.38
CA LEU A 425 17.68 -0.36 14.69
C LEU A 425 18.95 -1.07 14.26
N ALA A 426 19.09 -2.33 14.65
CA ALA A 426 20.13 -3.19 14.12
C ALA A 426 19.93 -3.42 12.60
N THR A 427 21.01 -3.73 11.88
CA THR A 427 20.96 -4.08 10.45
C THR A 427 20.18 -5.36 10.17
N ASN A 428 19.96 -6.19 11.20
CA ASN A 428 19.16 -7.41 11.16
C ASN A 428 17.87 -7.32 12.01
N ALA A 429 17.44 -6.11 12.40
CA ALA A 429 16.19 -5.93 13.13
C ALA A 429 15.03 -6.47 12.31
N ARG A 430 14.16 -7.32 12.87
CA ARG A 430 13.08 -7.96 12.09
C ARG A 430 12.17 -6.91 11.45
N LEU A 431 11.64 -7.17 10.26
CA LEU A 431 10.74 -6.23 9.60
C LEU A 431 9.36 -6.18 10.28
N GLY A 432 8.61 -5.10 10.07
CA GLY A 432 7.21 -4.93 10.47
C GLY A 432 6.98 -4.00 11.67
N GLY A 433 5.70 -3.80 11.98
CA GLY A 433 5.24 -2.89 13.02
C GLY A 433 5.60 -3.32 14.45
N ARG A 434 5.96 -2.35 15.28
CA ARG A 434 6.32 -2.52 16.70
C ARG A 434 5.46 -1.67 17.61
N PRO A 435 5.07 -2.18 18.78
CA PRO A 435 4.32 -1.40 19.72
C PRO A 435 5.21 -0.49 20.55
N LEU A 436 4.68 0.68 20.92
CA LEU A 436 5.22 1.53 21.96
C LEU A 436 4.60 1.16 23.30
N VAL A 437 5.43 1.01 24.33
CA VAL A 437 4.99 0.83 25.71
C VAL A 437 5.60 1.94 26.58
N ILE A 438 4.74 2.64 27.33
CA ILE A 438 5.14 3.60 28.36
C ILE A 438 4.52 3.19 29.68
N ARG A 439 5.32 3.17 30.74
CA ARG A 439 4.84 3.03 32.12
C ARG A 439 5.36 4.15 33.00
N ASN A 440 4.47 4.71 33.79
CA ASN A 440 4.77 5.76 34.75
C ASN A 440 4.69 5.20 36.17
N THR A 441 5.72 5.42 36.99
CA THR A 441 5.75 4.92 38.38
C THR A 441 4.64 5.53 39.24
N ASN A 442 4.10 6.70 38.86
CA ASN A 442 2.93 7.30 39.52
C ASN A 442 1.62 6.57 39.23
N TYR A 443 1.58 5.74 38.19
CA TYR A 443 0.41 4.94 37.78
C TYR A 443 0.84 3.48 37.54
N PRO A 444 1.30 2.77 38.58
CA PRO A 444 1.96 1.46 38.42
C PRO A 444 1.03 0.34 37.91
N GLY A 445 -0.29 0.55 38.02
CA GLY A 445 -1.32 -0.40 37.59
C GLY A 445 -1.72 -0.30 36.11
N GLU A 446 -1.11 0.59 35.33
CA GLU A 446 -1.41 0.74 33.90
C GLU A 446 -0.15 0.83 33.03
N ARG A 447 -0.34 0.60 31.73
CA ARG A 447 0.61 0.99 30.69
C ARG A 447 -0.13 1.75 29.60
N TYR A 448 0.56 2.71 29.00
CA TYR A 448 0.16 3.24 27.70
C TYR A 448 0.75 2.34 26.61
N LEU A 449 -0.08 1.90 25.67
CA LEU A 449 0.29 0.97 24.62
C LEU A 449 -0.23 1.51 23.30
N VAL A 450 0.63 1.69 22.30
CA VAL A 450 0.25 1.93 20.90
C VAL A 450 0.60 0.68 20.12
N PHE A 451 -0.34 0.13 19.36
CA PHE A 451 -0.14 -1.18 18.77
C PHE A 451 0.92 -1.22 17.66
N GLY A 452 0.81 -0.27 16.73
CA GLY A 452 1.80 -0.02 15.70
C GLY A 452 2.35 1.39 15.85
N PHE A 453 3.60 1.53 16.30
CA PHE A 453 4.23 2.83 16.52
C PHE A 453 5.49 3.02 15.68
N VAL A 454 6.31 1.98 15.54
CA VAL A 454 7.47 1.97 14.64
C VAL A 454 7.37 0.79 13.69
N ASP A 455 7.29 1.04 12.40
CA ASP A 455 7.45 0.02 11.35
C ASP A 455 8.93 -0.07 10.94
N VAL A 456 9.51 -1.24 11.12
CA VAL A 456 10.88 -1.52 10.66
C VAL A 456 10.81 -2.03 9.23
N PHE A 457 11.47 -1.35 8.30
CA PHE A 457 11.53 -1.76 6.90
C PHE A 457 12.97 -1.93 6.43
N ASP A 458 13.12 -2.64 5.33
CA ASP A 458 14.32 -2.70 4.53
C ASP A 458 14.07 -2.18 3.12
N GLU A 459 15.14 -2.06 2.36
CA GLU A 459 15.09 -1.69 0.95
C GLU A 459 15.83 -2.78 0.19
N PRO A 460 15.14 -3.52 -0.70
CA PRO A 460 15.81 -4.56 -1.44
C PRO A 460 16.82 -3.91 -2.38
N THR A 461 17.93 -4.60 -2.62
CA THR A 461 18.85 -4.22 -3.69
C THR A 461 18.44 -4.93 -4.96
N VAL A 462 18.56 -4.23 -6.08
CA VAL A 462 18.33 -4.82 -7.41
C VAL A 462 19.58 -4.69 -8.24
N THR A 463 20.02 -5.79 -8.83
CA THR A 463 21.16 -5.84 -9.74
C THR A 463 20.67 -6.00 -11.17
N LEU A 464 21.08 -5.09 -12.04
CA LEU A 464 20.94 -5.19 -13.49
C LEU A 464 22.15 -5.93 -14.04
N CYS A 465 21.92 -6.98 -14.81
CA CYS A 465 22.99 -7.68 -15.53
C CYS A 465 22.52 -8.17 -16.90
N LEU A 466 23.44 -8.71 -17.69
CA LEU A 466 23.12 -9.38 -18.95
C LEU A 466 22.18 -10.57 -18.66
N GLY A 467 21.23 -10.81 -19.56
CA GLY A 467 20.37 -11.97 -19.48
C GLY A 467 21.10 -13.29 -19.77
N SER A 468 20.43 -14.41 -19.54
CA SER A 468 21.02 -15.75 -19.70
C SER A 468 21.31 -16.18 -21.14
N ASN A 469 20.58 -15.64 -22.10
CA ASN A 469 20.62 -15.91 -23.54
C ASN A 469 20.58 -14.59 -24.34
N PRO A 470 21.63 -13.76 -24.27
CA PRO A 470 21.66 -12.49 -24.99
C PRO A 470 21.67 -12.71 -26.52
N PRO A 471 21.00 -11.83 -27.29
CA PRO A 471 21.03 -11.93 -28.75
C PRO A 471 22.45 -11.71 -29.29
N VAL A 472 22.72 -12.27 -30.46
CA VAL A 472 23.98 -12.05 -31.20
C VAL A 472 23.82 -11.00 -32.30
N ALA A 473 24.93 -10.37 -32.68
CA ALA A 473 24.98 -9.43 -33.78
C ALA A 473 24.50 -10.07 -35.09
N ARG A 474 23.67 -9.35 -35.85
CA ARG A 474 23.05 -9.89 -37.07
C ARG A 474 22.59 -8.79 -38.02
N PHE A 475 22.27 -9.19 -39.23
CA PHE A 475 21.64 -8.32 -40.21
C PHE A 475 20.13 -8.54 -40.25
N VAL A 476 19.37 -7.46 -40.45
CA VAL A 476 17.91 -7.52 -40.60
C VAL A 476 17.45 -6.68 -41.78
N ASN A 477 16.26 -6.99 -42.29
CA ASN A 477 15.60 -6.15 -43.29
C ASN A 477 15.14 -4.82 -42.66
N LYS A 478 15.06 -3.76 -43.47
CA LYS A 478 14.62 -2.43 -43.01
C LYS A 478 13.20 -2.36 -42.43
N GLN A 479 12.37 -3.38 -42.69
CA GLN A 479 11.00 -3.53 -42.19
C GLN A 479 10.88 -4.67 -41.16
N ALA A 480 11.99 -5.17 -40.62
CA ALA A 480 11.95 -6.25 -39.66
C ALA A 480 11.21 -5.84 -38.39
N GLN A 481 10.37 -6.75 -37.90
CA GLN A 481 9.58 -6.61 -36.68
C GLN A 481 10.02 -7.69 -35.68
N GLY A 482 9.79 -7.48 -34.40
CA GLY A 482 10.14 -8.42 -33.34
C GLY A 482 11.65 -8.61 -33.18
N VAL A 483 12.47 -7.61 -33.52
CA VAL A 483 13.92 -7.76 -33.49
C VAL A 483 14.42 -7.64 -32.04
N VAL A 484 14.73 -8.77 -31.41
CA VAL A 484 15.35 -8.79 -30.06
C VAL A 484 16.74 -8.15 -30.12
N MET A 485 16.89 -6.99 -29.49
CA MET A 485 18.11 -6.17 -29.48
C MET A 485 18.97 -6.47 -28.25
N ALA A 486 18.37 -6.68 -27.09
CA ALA A 486 19.06 -7.04 -25.85
C ALA A 486 18.18 -8.00 -25.02
N GLN A 487 18.84 -8.83 -24.23
CA GLN A 487 18.22 -9.50 -23.09
C GLN A 487 18.96 -9.07 -21.82
N PHE A 488 18.22 -8.62 -20.81
CA PHE A 488 18.76 -8.18 -19.53
C PHE A 488 18.01 -8.83 -18.38
N ALA A 489 18.66 -8.93 -17.23
CA ALA A 489 18.07 -9.49 -16.03
C ALA A 489 18.04 -8.47 -14.90
N LEU A 490 16.98 -8.51 -14.10
CA LEU A 490 16.88 -7.82 -12.82
C LEU A 490 16.82 -8.86 -11.70
N ILE A 491 17.81 -8.82 -10.82
CA ILE A 491 17.95 -9.74 -9.68
C ILE A 491 17.62 -8.99 -8.40
N VAL A 492 16.58 -9.42 -7.70
CA VAL A 492 16.14 -8.81 -6.43
C VAL A 492 16.81 -9.53 -5.25
N SER A 493 17.22 -8.78 -4.23
CA SER A 493 17.70 -9.36 -2.98
C SER A 493 16.63 -10.22 -2.27
N GLN A 494 17.04 -11.04 -1.31
CA GLN A 494 16.15 -12.05 -0.70
C GLN A 494 15.07 -11.52 0.24
N GLN A 495 15.03 -10.21 0.50
CA GLN A 495 14.26 -9.71 1.63
C GLN A 495 12.87 -9.18 1.26
N ASP A 496 12.77 -8.34 0.22
CA ASP A 496 11.53 -7.68 -0.19
C ASP A 496 11.33 -7.75 -1.72
N ARG A 497 10.08 -7.64 -2.15
CA ARG A 497 9.69 -7.54 -3.56
C ARG A 497 9.96 -6.13 -4.07
N ALA A 498 10.13 -5.98 -5.38
CA ALA A 498 10.38 -4.68 -6.00
C ALA A 498 9.37 -4.39 -7.11
N ARG A 499 8.70 -3.23 -7.05
CA ARG A 499 7.87 -2.69 -8.13
C ARG A 499 8.77 -2.03 -9.16
N LEU A 500 8.82 -2.59 -10.37
CA LEU A 500 9.36 -1.90 -11.54
C LEU A 500 8.31 -0.92 -12.04
N ARG A 501 8.67 0.37 -12.06
CA ARG A 501 7.80 1.51 -12.41
C ARG A 501 8.05 2.02 -13.83
N SER A 502 9.31 1.97 -14.25
CA SER A 502 9.67 2.28 -15.63
C SER A 502 11.03 1.67 -15.98
N VAL A 503 11.21 1.40 -17.27
CA VAL A 503 12.53 1.11 -17.84
C VAL A 503 12.72 1.97 -19.08
N SER A 504 13.86 2.64 -19.16
CA SER A 504 14.25 3.41 -20.33
C SER A 504 15.19 2.58 -21.19
N ILE A 505 14.83 2.39 -22.46
CA ILE A 505 15.68 1.75 -23.45
C ILE A 505 16.39 2.85 -24.23
N GLY A 506 17.71 2.93 -24.07
CA GLY A 506 18.56 3.80 -24.87
C GLY A 506 18.93 3.15 -26.21
N HIS A 507 19.24 3.98 -27.19
CA HIS A 507 19.82 3.55 -28.46
C HIS A 507 21.27 4.00 -28.59
N VAL A 508 22.12 3.11 -29.09
CA VAL A 508 23.47 3.42 -29.57
C VAL A 508 23.68 2.84 -30.96
N GLY A 509 24.54 3.49 -31.74
CA GLY A 509 24.87 3.07 -33.10
C GLY A 509 24.83 4.23 -34.09
N THR A 510 24.90 3.89 -35.39
CA THR A 510 24.92 4.87 -36.49
C THR A 510 23.55 5.07 -37.13
N GLY A 511 22.55 4.25 -36.76
CA GLY A 511 21.17 4.37 -37.20
C GLY A 511 20.41 5.48 -36.47
N ASP A 512 19.45 6.06 -37.18
CA ASP A 512 18.54 7.08 -36.63
C ASP A 512 17.45 6.39 -35.79
N PRO A 513 17.30 6.68 -34.49
CA PRO A 513 16.22 6.15 -33.65
C PRO A 513 14.82 6.36 -34.23
N ALA A 514 14.60 7.43 -35.01
CA ALA A 514 13.32 7.69 -35.65
C ALA A 514 12.92 6.63 -36.70
N ALA A 515 13.85 5.75 -37.08
CA ALA A 515 13.58 4.62 -37.96
C ALA A 515 13.02 3.38 -37.24
N VAL A 516 12.88 3.43 -35.91
CA VAL A 516 12.23 2.40 -35.09
C VAL A 516 10.82 2.87 -34.77
N ASP A 517 9.82 2.16 -35.30
CA ASP A 517 8.40 2.45 -35.08
C ASP A 517 7.99 2.18 -33.64
N ARG A 518 8.50 1.10 -33.06
CA ARG A 518 8.17 0.67 -31.69
C ARG A 518 9.38 0.08 -30.99
N VAL A 519 9.50 0.45 -29.72
CA VAL A 519 10.34 -0.22 -28.74
C VAL A 519 9.40 -0.99 -27.83
N ILE A 520 9.62 -2.30 -27.71
CA ILE A 520 8.80 -3.22 -26.94
C ILE A 520 9.67 -3.82 -25.83
N VAL A 521 9.08 -3.98 -24.65
CA VAL A 521 9.67 -4.76 -23.56
C VAL A 521 8.77 -5.95 -23.24
N CYS A 522 9.37 -7.13 -23.18
CA CYS A 522 8.71 -8.39 -22.79
C CYS A 522 9.43 -9.01 -21.60
N ARG A 523 8.71 -9.70 -20.72
CA ARG A 523 9.31 -10.60 -19.74
C ARG A 523 9.55 -11.94 -20.41
N ASP A 524 10.82 -12.34 -20.45
CA ASP A 524 11.26 -13.61 -21.01
C ASP A 524 11.03 -14.70 -19.97
N MET A 525 9.86 -15.34 -20.04
CA MET A 525 9.41 -16.26 -18.99
C MET A 525 10.07 -17.64 -19.12
N ASN A 526 10.43 -18.03 -20.34
CA ASN A 526 11.10 -19.30 -20.62
C ASN A 526 12.64 -19.17 -20.63
N GLY A 527 13.14 -17.93 -20.58
CA GLY A 527 14.55 -17.57 -20.52
C GLY A 527 15.31 -17.76 -21.82
N ASN A 528 14.64 -18.02 -22.96
CA ASN A 528 15.28 -18.50 -24.19
C ASN A 528 15.91 -17.39 -25.05
N GLY A 529 15.70 -16.11 -24.72
CA GLY A 529 16.25 -14.97 -25.46
C GLY A 529 15.52 -14.65 -26.78
N ALA A 530 14.37 -15.26 -27.03
CA ALA A 530 13.53 -15.06 -28.22
C ALA A 530 12.17 -14.52 -27.79
N ALA A 531 11.63 -13.54 -28.52
CA ALA A 531 10.29 -13.01 -28.27
C ALA A 531 9.23 -13.94 -28.89
N ASP A 532 8.62 -14.81 -28.08
CA ASP A 532 7.66 -15.82 -28.54
C ASP A 532 6.42 -15.97 -27.64
N GLY A 533 5.55 -16.94 -27.94
CA GLY A 533 4.30 -17.17 -27.20
C GLY A 533 4.49 -17.64 -25.76
N GLY A 534 5.72 -17.97 -25.36
CA GLY A 534 6.08 -18.24 -23.97
C GLY A 534 6.27 -16.98 -23.14
N ASP A 535 6.35 -15.79 -23.75
CA ASP A 535 6.69 -14.55 -23.07
C ASP A 535 5.48 -13.69 -22.72
N LEU A 536 5.66 -12.84 -21.72
CA LEU A 536 4.66 -11.85 -21.34
C LEU A 536 5.01 -10.50 -21.97
N PHE A 537 4.19 -10.04 -22.92
CA PHE A 537 4.25 -8.66 -23.41
C PHE A 537 3.91 -7.70 -22.27
N LEU A 538 4.73 -6.67 -22.09
CA LEU A 538 4.58 -5.74 -20.97
C LEU A 538 4.05 -4.39 -21.44
N ALA A 539 4.82 -3.72 -22.29
CA ALA A 539 4.47 -2.41 -22.80
C ALA A 539 5.33 -2.06 -24.03
N THR A 540 4.90 -1.02 -24.74
CA THR A 540 5.62 -0.46 -25.87
C THR A 540 5.60 1.06 -25.83
N ASN A 541 6.64 1.68 -26.38
CA ASN A 541 6.69 3.12 -26.63
C ASN A 541 7.55 3.41 -27.87
N GLN A 542 7.76 4.68 -28.20
CA GLN A 542 8.62 5.14 -29.28
C GLN A 542 9.83 5.88 -28.73
N PHE A 543 10.87 6.03 -29.54
CA PHE A 543 12.00 6.88 -29.20
C PHE A 543 11.60 8.35 -29.20
N SER A 544 11.95 9.05 -28.12
CA SER A 544 12.05 10.51 -28.08
C SER A 544 13.53 10.86 -28.01
N GLY A 545 14.09 11.35 -29.12
CA GLY A 545 15.54 11.40 -29.29
C GLY A 545 16.14 10.00 -29.33
N SER A 546 17.07 9.68 -28.42
CA SER A 546 17.74 8.37 -28.35
C SER A 546 17.23 7.46 -27.23
N THR A 547 16.13 7.82 -26.56
CA THR A 547 15.58 7.03 -25.44
C THR A 547 14.08 6.79 -25.60
N ALA A 548 13.64 5.57 -25.34
CA ALA A 548 12.24 5.20 -25.21
C ALA A 548 11.96 4.83 -23.75
N VAL A 549 11.14 5.63 -23.06
CA VAL A 549 10.73 5.35 -21.68
C VAL A 549 9.51 4.43 -21.71
N ILE A 550 9.64 3.23 -21.18
CA ILE A 550 8.56 2.26 -21.10
C ILE A 550 7.93 2.39 -19.71
N PRO A 551 6.79 3.10 -19.56
CA PRO A 551 6.07 3.13 -18.29
C PRO A 551 5.53 1.72 -18.05
N TRP A 552 5.86 1.14 -16.91
CA TRP A 552 5.56 -0.26 -16.68
C TRP A 552 5.23 -0.54 -15.23
N ILE A 553 4.34 -1.50 -15.02
CA ILE A 553 3.83 -1.91 -13.74
C ILE A 553 4.02 -3.42 -13.63
N HIS A 554 5.05 -3.83 -12.90
CA HIS A 554 5.26 -5.23 -12.57
C HIS A 554 6.04 -5.38 -11.29
N THR A 555 5.70 -6.41 -10.53
CA THR A 555 6.45 -6.74 -9.32
C THR A 555 7.39 -7.88 -9.58
N LEU A 556 8.65 -7.62 -9.27
CA LEU A 556 9.72 -8.59 -9.19
C LEU A 556 9.66 -9.24 -7.80
N ASP A 557 9.60 -10.56 -7.77
CA ASP A 557 9.55 -11.28 -6.51
C ASP A 557 10.91 -11.24 -5.78
N ALA A 558 10.86 -11.31 -4.45
CA ALA A 558 12.06 -11.38 -3.62
C ALA A 558 12.90 -12.61 -3.99
N ALA A 559 14.22 -12.48 -3.96
CA ALA A 559 15.17 -13.51 -4.40
C ALA A 559 15.04 -13.98 -5.86
N ALA A 560 14.21 -13.33 -6.69
CA ALA A 560 14.01 -13.75 -8.07
C ALA A 560 15.01 -13.09 -9.03
N SER A 561 15.33 -13.82 -10.10
CA SER A 561 15.99 -13.29 -11.29
C SER A 561 14.96 -13.26 -12.41
N SER A 562 14.54 -12.06 -12.82
CA SER A 562 13.58 -11.90 -13.93
C SER A 562 14.30 -11.46 -15.19
N GLN A 563 14.05 -12.16 -16.30
CA GLN A 563 14.65 -11.92 -17.60
C GLN A 563 13.72 -11.04 -18.45
N PHE A 564 14.31 -10.14 -19.25
CA PHE A 564 13.60 -9.17 -20.06
C PHE A 564 14.22 -9.04 -21.45
N LEU A 565 13.38 -8.80 -22.45
CA LEU A 565 13.78 -8.52 -23.82
C LEU A 565 13.52 -7.05 -24.15
N ALA A 566 14.50 -6.39 -24.76
CA ALA A 566 14.30 -5.13 -25.46
C ALA A 566 14.22 -5.42 -26.97
N ILE A 567 13.10 -5.04 -27.58
CA ILE A 567 12.73 -5.44 -28.94
C ILE A 567 12.46 -4.19 -29.78
N TYR A 568 12.98 -4.15 -31.00
CA TYR A 568 12.70 -3.08 -31.97
C TYR A 568 11.86 -3.58 -33.13
N ASP A 569 10.91 -2.74 -33.52
CA ASP A 569 10.17 -2.83 -34.77
C ASP A 569 10.61 -1.71 -35.69
N PHE A 570 11.17 -2.05 -36.85
CA PHE A 570 11.67 -1.05 -37.81
C PHE A 570 10.58 -0.63 -38.80
N SER A 571 10.54 0.66 -39.09
CA SER A 571 9.49 1.32 -39.90
C SER A 571 9.63 1.15 -41.41
N GLY A 572 10.77 0.62 -41.87
CA GLY A 572 11.14 0.66 -43.28
C GLY A 572 11.88 1.93 -43.71
N SER A 573 11.97 2.96 -42.86
CA SER A 573 12.72 4.19 -43.13
C SER A 573 14.22 4.09 -42.78
N ALA A 574 14.62 3.03 -42.08
CA ALA A 574 16.01 2.81 -41.71
C ALA A 574 16.92 2.73 -42.95
N SER A 575 17.97 3.55 -42.94
CA SER A 575 18.99 3.53 -44.00
C SER A 575 19.82 2.24 -43.95
N GLY A 576 20.13 1.68 -45.11
CA GLY A 576 20.97 0.49 -45.22
C GLY A 576 22.39 0.74 -44.71
N GLY A 577 23.01 -0.30 -44.13
CA GLY A 577 24.34 -0.25 -43.53
C GLY A 577 24.39 0.45 -42.16
N LYS A 578 23.25 0.88 -41.61
CA LYS A 578 23.20 1.52 -40.30
C LYS A 578 23.07 0.49 -39.18
N ALA A 579 23.79 0.73 -38.09
CA ALA A 579 23.85 -0.13 -36.92
C ALA A 579 22.97 0.41 -35.79
N PHE A 580 22.26 -0.49 -35.12
CA PHE A 580 21.39 -0.22 -33.99
C PHE A 580 21.72 -1.18 -32.85
N SER A 581 21.69 -0.70 -31.61
CA SER A 581 21.82 -1.53 -30.41
C SER A 581 21.02 -0.87 -29.28
N ALA A 582 20.40 -1.71 -28.45
CA ALA A 582 19.68 -1.27 -27.26
C ALA A 582 20.63 -1.18 -26.07
N VAL A 583 20.44 -0.17 -25.23
CA VAL A 583 21.21 0.02 -23.99
C VAL A 583 20.24 0.18 -22.82
N VAL A 584 20.53 -0.52 -21.73
CA VAL A 584 19.84 -0.37 -20.45
C VAL A 584 20.90 -0.14 -19.38
N ALA A 585 20.87 1.01 -18.73
CA ALA A 585 21.77 1.38 -17.65
C ALA A 585 21.05 1.40 -16.29
N THR A 586 21.80 1.32 -15.19
CA THR A 586 21.22 1.34 -13.84
C THR A 586 20.36 2.57 -13.56
N ASN A 587 20.74 3.74 -14.06
CA ASN A 587 19.97 4.98 -13.91
C ASN A 587 18.74 5.08 -14.82
N GLN A 588 18.55 4.11 -15.72
CA GLN A 588 17.41 4.00 -16.63
C GLN A 588 16.33 3.05 -16.12
N VAL A 589 16.54 2.41 -14.98
CA VAL A 589 15.58 1.49 -14.36
C VAL A 589 15.03 2.15 -13.09
N GLU A 590 13.72 2.35 -13.03
CA GLU A 590 13.06 2.93 -11.86
C GLU A 590 12.29 1.86 -11.10
N LEU A 591 12.74 1.59 -9.88
CA LEU A 591 12.16 0.59 -8.99
C LEU A 591 11.80 1.22 -7.65
N ALA A 592 10.78 0.66 -6.99
CA ALA A 592 10.49 0.93 -5.59
C ALA A 592 10.29 -0.38 -4.81
N GLY A 593 10.74 -0.44 -3.55
CA GLY A 593 10.45 -1.57 -2.67
C GLY A 593 8.98 -1.64 -2.35
N LEU A 594 8.39 -2.84 -2.30
CA LEU A 594 6.95 -2.97 -2.03
C LEU A 594 6.64 -2.68 -0.55
N ASN A 595 7.48 -3.15 0.38
CA ASN A 595 7.35 -2.82 1.79
C ASN A 595 8.01 -1.48 2.10
N GLY A 596 9.21 -1.22 1.62
CA GLY A 596 9.89 0.06 1.86
C GLY A 596 9.12 1.26 1.28
N ALA A 597 8.39 1.06 0.17
CA ALA A 597 7.79 2.10 -0.67
C ALA A 597 8.79 3.17 -1.14
N ARG A 598 10.09 2.86 -1.04
CA ARG A 598 11.22 3.75 -1.33
C ARG A 598 11.84 3.40 -2.67
N ARG A 599 12.37 4.42 -3.35
CA ARG A 599 13.14 4.23 -4.57
C ARG A 599 14.33 3.30 -4.30
N ILE A 600 14.51 2.30 -5.16
CA ILE A 600 15.64 1.39 -5.10
C ILE A 600 16.73 1.89 -6.05
N PHE A 601 17.97 1.93 -5.55
CA PHE A 601 19.14 2.16 -6.39
C PHE A 601 19.57 0.85 -7.04
N VAL A 602 19.56 0.82 -8.37
CA VAL A 602 19.97 -0.34 -9.17
C VAL A 602 21.49 -0.39 -9.29
N THR A 603 22.07 -1.58 -9.16
CA THR A 603 23.50 -1.85 -9.28
C THR A 603 23.79 -2.74 -10.50
N GLY A 604 25.05 -3.11 -10.78
CA GLY A 604 25.40 -4.10 -11.82
C GLY A 604 25.83 -3.55 -13.19
N GLY A 605 25.70 -2.24 -13.43
CA GLY A 605 26.29 -1.54 -14.58
C GLY A 605 25.34 -1.36 -15.77
N THR A 606 25.90 -1.30 -16.98
CA THR A 606 25.16 -1.08 -18.22
C THR A 606 25.11 -2.35 -19.05
N VAL A 607 23.91 -2.72 -19.52
CA VAL A 607 23.71 -3.77 -20.50
C VAL A 607 23.62 -3.15 -21.88
N THR A 608 24.54 -3.53 -22.76
CA THR A 608 24.52 -3.17 -24.17
C THR A 608 24.15 -4.40 -24.99
N GLY A 609 23.11 -4.26 -25.81
CA GLY A 609 22.58 -5.29 -26.66
C GLY A 609 23.44 -5.59 -27.89
N ALA A 610 22.99 -6.56 -28.67
CA ALA A 610 23.59 -6.91 -29.95
C ALA A 610 23.57 -5.74 -30.92
N THR A 611 24.65 -5.60 -31.69
CA THR A 611 24.65 -4.71 -32.86
C THR A 611 23.86 -5.36 -33.98
N VAL A 612 22.72 -4.76 -34.33
CA VAL A 612 21.90 -5.13 -35.46
C VAL A 612 22.12 -4.14 -36.60
N THR A 613 22.53 -4.65 -37.76
CA THR A 613 22.76 -3.82 -38.95
C THR A 613 21.59 -3.98 -39.91
N VAL A 614 20.97 -2.87 -40.32
CA VAL A 614 19.92 -2.89 -41.33
C VAL A 614 20.56 -3.10 -42.70
N ASN A 615 20.17 -4.16 -43.40
CA ASN A 615 20.70 -4.48 -44.72
C ASN A 615 20.32 -3.42 -45.77
N MET A 616 21.22 -3.20 -46.73
CA MET A 616 20.81 -2.64 -48.03
C MET A 616 20.02 -3.73 -48.75
N PRO A 617 18.88 -3.43 -49.41
CA PRO A 617 18.34 -4.39 -50.38
C PRO A 617 19.47 -4.72 -51.36
N ALA A 618 19.72 -6.00 -51.59
CA ALA A 618 20.63 -6.42 -52.63
C ALA A 618 20.16 -5.77 -53.94
N THR A 619 20.85 -4.73 -54.40
CA THR A 619 20.68 -4.25 -55.77
C THR A 619 21.01 -5.44 -56.66
N GLY A 620 20.01 -5.89 -57.42
CA GLY A 620 20.08 -7.09 -58.22
C GLY A 620 21.40 -7.15 -58.99
N ALA A 621 22.22 -8.15 -58.67
CA ALA A 621 23.22 -8.63 -59.59
C ALA A 621 22.46 -9.26 -60.76
N LEU A 622 22.17 -8.47 -61.79
CA LEU A 622 21.99 -8.97 -63.14
C LEU A 622 23.30 -9.66 -63.54
N PHE A 623 23.45 -10.93 -63.21
CA PHE A 623 24.35 -11.80 -63.95
C PHE A 623 23.70 -12.06 -65.31
N GLN A 624 23.94 -11.17 -66.27
CA GLN A 624 23.87 -11.54 -67.68
C GLN A 624 25.13 -12.37 -67.97
N PHE A 625 24.97 -13.68 -68.09
CA PHE A 625 25.90 -14.51 -68.84
C PHE A 625 25.46 -14.48 -70.31
N GLN A 626 26.36 -14.01 -71.18
CA GLN A 626 26.38 -14.40 -72.59
C GLN A 626 26.95 -15.81 -72.72
#